data_AF-A0AAD8PD63-F1
#
_entry.id   AF-A0AAD8PD63-F1
#
_cell.length_a   1.000
_cell.length_b   1.000
_cell.length_c   1.000
_cell.angle_alpha   90.00
_cell.angle_beta   90.00
_cell.angle_gamma   90.00
#
_symmetry.space_group_name_H-M   'P 1'
#
loop_
_entity.id
_entity.type
_entity.pdbx_description
1 polymer ?
#
loop_
_entity_poly.entity_id
_entity_poly.type
_entity_poly.pdbx_seq_one_letter_code
_entity_poly.pdbx_strand_id
1 'polypeptide(L)'
;MEGKGDNIVILEDELKMLQGIADTQMADDSVEAKENDEVDRRSVYVGNVDYSTKPYDLQEFFKASGQINRITIMVDKWSGKPKGYAYIEFANEDAVNNALMLNDCLFKERIIKASETDYQFTLHRGGRYPSHQRGGYRGGYGKPY
;
A
#
# COMPACT_ATOMS: atom_id res chain seq x y z
N MET A 1 -32.24 -3.85 -59.61
CA MET A 1 -32.80 -3.15 -58.44
C MET A 1 -32.83 -4.16 -57.32
N GLU A 2 -31.71 -4.27 -56.59
CA GLU A 2 -31.50 -3.60 -55.28
C GLU A 2 -32.37 -4.28 -54.21
N GLY A 3 -31.87 -4.81 -53.10
CA GLY A 3 -30.52 -4.89 -52.57
C GLY A 3 -30.55 -5.90 -51.42
N LYS A 4 -29.48 -6.68 -51.28
CA LYS A 4 -29.18 -7.50 -50.10
C LYS A 4 -28.91 -6.54 -48.94
N GLY A 5 -29.49 -6.75 -47.76
CA GLY A 5 -29.28 -5.80 -46.66
C GLY A 5 -29.54 -6.26 -45.22
N ASP A 6 -30.11 -7.44 -44.97
CA ASP A 6 -30.56 -7.76 -43.60
C ASP A 6 -29.74 -8.88 -42.97
N ASN A 7 -28.45 -8.66 -42.73
CA ASN A 7 -27.60 -9.54 -41.90
C ASN A 7 -26.41 -8.82 -41.23
N ILE A 8 -26.39 -7.49 -41.20
CA ILE A 8 -25.25 -6.70 -40.67
C ILE A 8 -25.52 -6.20 -39.25
N VAL A 9 -26.79 -6.01 -38.87
CA VAL A 9 -27.15 -5.32 -37.62
C VAL A 9 -26.91 -6.17 -36.37
N ILE A 10 -26.87 -7.50 -36.49
CA ILE A 10 -26.69 -8.40 -35.32
C ILE A 10 -25.20 -8.48 -34.90
N LEU A 11 -24.27 -8.35 -35.84
CA LEU A 11 -22.83 -8.46 -35.56
C LEU A 11 -22.24 -7.18 -34.96
N GLU A 12 -22.83 -6.01 -35.25
CA GLU A 12 -22.36 -4.73 -34.69
C GLU A 12 -22.67 -4.59 -33.20
N ASP A 13 -23.74 -5.23 -32.71
CA ASP A 13 -24.10 -5.23 -31.28
C ASP A 13 -23.20 -6.19 -30.47
N GLU A 14 -22.83 -7.35 -31.02
CA GLU A 14 -21.83 -8.25 -30.41
C GLU A 14 -20.40 -7.68 -30.45
N LEU A 15 -20.04 -6.93 -31.49
CA LEU A 15 -18.73 -6.25 -31.56
C LEU A 15 -18.62 -5.06 -30.61
N LYS A 16 -19.73 -4.39 -30.26
CA LYS A 16 -19.74 -3.33 -29.24
C LYS A 16 -19.52 -3.85 -27.83
N MET A 17 -19.99 -5.06 -27.51
CA MET A 17 -19.78 -5.64 -26.18
C MET A 17 -18.34 -6.17 -25.98
N LEU A 18 -17.63 -6.53 -27.04
CA LEU A 18 -16.22 -6.93 -26.96
C LEU A 18 -15.24 -5.76 -26.94
N GLN A 19 -15.59 -4.59 -27.51
CA GLN A 19 -14.74 -3.40 -27.46
C GLN A 19 -14.72 -2.73 -26.08
N GLY A 20 -15.80 -2.84 -25.28
CA GLY A 20 -15.86 -2.25 -23.93
C GLY A 20 -14.94 -2.92 -22.88
N ILE A 21 -14.46 -4.13 -23.17
CA ILE A 21 -13.60 -4.89 -22.25
C ILE A 21 -12.11 -4.60 -22.51
N ALA A 22 -11.73 -4.24 -23.75
CA ALA A 22 -10.33 -4.00 -24.12
C ALA A 22 -9.83 -2.60 -23.73
N ASP A 23 -10.67 -1.56 -23.80
CA ASP A 23 -10.29 -0.21 -23.34
C ASP A 23 -10.26 -0.09 -21.80
N THR A 24 -10.95 -0.99 -21.10
CA THR A 24 -10.91 -1.04 -19.63
C THR A 24 -9.57 -1.60 -19.13
N GLN A 25 -8.89 -2.47 -19.89
CA GLN A 25 -7.66 -3.14 -19.44
C GLN A 25 -6.38 -2.31 -19.64
N MET A 26 -6.43 -1.19 -20.39
CA MET A 26 -5.28 -0.29 -20.57
C MET A 26 -5.36 0.99 -19.71
N ALA A 27 -6.55 1.36 -19.23
CA ALA A 27 -6.72 2.42 -18.25
C ALA A 27 -6.37 1.93 -16.82
N ASP A 28 -6.66 0.66 -16.51
CA ASP A 28 -6.56 -0.01 -15.21
C ASP A 28 -5.22 0.20 -14.47
N ASP A 29 -4.08 -0.08 -15.13
CA ASP A 29 -2.74 0.00 -14.52
C ASP A 29 -2.37 1.45 -14.09
N SER A 30 -2.90 2.45 -14.80
CA SER A 30 -2.60 3.85 -14.55
C SER A 30 -3.57 4.54 -13.57
N VAL A 31 -4.74 3.94 -13.29
CA VAL A 31 -5.61 4.35 -12.18
C VAL A 31 -5.17 3.68 -10.89
N GLU A 32 -4.83 2.38 -10.94
CA GLU A 32 -4.39 1.60 -9.78
C GLU A 32 -3.06 2.12 -9.22
N ALA A 33 -2.11 2.52 -10.09
CA ALA A 33 -0.88 3.17 -9.65
C ALA A 33 -1.15 4.50 -8.90
N LYS A 34 -2.04 5.34 -9.42
CA LYS A 34 -2.37 6.64 -8.79
C LYS A 34 -3.12 6.49 -7.48
N GLU A 35 -4.01 5.51 -7.40
CA GLU A 35 -4.76 5.22 -6.18
C GLU A 35 -3.85 4.64 -5.09
N ASN A 36 -2.91 3.78 -5.48
CA ASN A 36 -1.90 3.22 -4.57
C ASN A 36 -0.97 4.30 -4.00
N ASP A 37 -0.52 5.25 -4.83
CA ASP A 37 0.25 6.43 -4.37
C ASP A 37 -0.53 7.27 -3.33
N GLU A 38 -1.85 7.46 -3.52
CA GLU A 38 -2.67 8.24 -2.58
C GLU A 38 -2.94 7.47 -1.28
N VAL A 39 -3.08 6.15 -1.35
CA VAL A 39 -3.18 5.29 -0.17
C VAL A 39 -1.86 5.30 0.60
N ASP A 40 -0.72 5.27 -0.09
CA ASP A 40 0.61 5.34 0.54
C ASP A 40 0.83 6.66 1.26
N ARG A 41 0.47 7.79 0.65
CA ARG A 41 0.54 9.11 1.31
C ARG A 41 -0.36 9.21 2.54
N ARG A 42 -1.44 8.44 2.58
CA ARG A 42 -2.36 8.37 3.72
C ARG A 42 -2.04 7.22 4.67
N SER A 43 -0.92 6.52 4.48
CA SER A 43 -0.52 5.38 5.29
C SER A 43 0.62 5.72 6.24
N VAL A 44 0.57 5.10 7.43
CA VAL A 44 1.59 5.22 8.46
C VAL A 44 2.08 3.86 8.88
N TYR A 45 3.40 3.73 8.98
CA TYR A 45 4.06 2.59 9.61
C TYR A 45 4.11 2.82 11.12
N VAL A 46 3.65 1.81 11.87
CA VAL A 46 3.73 1.77 13.33
C VAL A 46 4.57 0.57 13.74
N GLY A 47 5.79 0.82 14.21
CA GLY A 47 6.75 -0.18 14.67
C GLY A 47 6.84 -0.29 16.19
N ASN A 48 7.52 -1.35 16.63
CA ASN A 48 7.75 -1.69 18.05
C ASN A 48 6.46 -1.91 18.87
N VAL A 49 5.36 -2.27 18.20
CA VAL A 49 4.08 -2.57 18.84
C VAL A 49 4.15 -3.91 19.57
N ASP A 50 3.43 -4.02 20.68
CA ASP A 50 3.35 -5.28 21.43
C ASP A 50 2.71 -6.40 20.60
N TYR A 51 3.19 -7.64 20.79
CA TYR A 51 2.70 -8.82 20.06
C TYR A 51 1.24 -9.17 20.37
N SER A 52 0.71 -8.71 21.51
CA SER A 52 -0.68 -8.90 21.92
C SER A 52 -1.60 -7.78 21.41
N THR A 53 -1.07 -6.81 20.67
CA THR A 53 -1.83 -5.67 20.14
C THR A 53 -2.83 -6.14 19.10
N LYS A 54 -4.09 -5.73 19.28
CA LYS A 54 -5.19 -5.97 18.33
C LYS A 54 -5.41 -4.72 17.48
N PRO A 55 -6.05 -4.86 16.30
CA PRO A 55 -6.39 -3.71 15.47
C PRO A 55 -7.26 -2.69 16.22
N TYR A 56 -8.15 -3.14 17.11
CA TYR A 56 -8.98 -2.27 17.93
C TYR A 56 -8.14 -1.34 18.84
N ASP A 57 -7.06 -1.84 19.45
CA ASP A 57 -6.22 -1.02 20.33
C ASP A 57 -5.51 0.09 19.55
N LEU A 58 -5.01 -0.24 18.36
CA LEU A 58 -4.41 0.73 17.45
C LEU A 58 -5.44 1.75 16.97
N GLN A 59 -6.65 1.29 16.68
CA GLN A 59 -7.73 2.16 16.28
C GLN A 59 -8.05 3.19 17.37
N GLU A 60 -8.17 2.78 18.63
CA GLU A 60 -8.43 3.70 19.73
C GLU A 60 -7.28 4.70 19.94
N PHE A 61 -6.04 4.23 19.87
CA PHE A 61 -4.87 5.09 20.08
C PHE A 61 -4.72 6.16 18.99
N PHE A 62 -4.89 5.78 17.72
CA PHE A 62 -4.75 6.68 16.57
C PHE A 62 -6.06 7.40 16.20
N LYS A 63 -7.17 7.13 16.90
CA LYS A 63 -8.45 7.83 16.68
C LYS A 63 -8.35 9.34 16.89
N ALA A 64 -7.47 9.78 17.80
CA ALA A 64 -7.23 11.19 18.05
C ALA A 64 -6.52 11.89 16.88
N SER A 65 -5.75 11.14 16.07
CA SER A 65 -5.05 11.67 14.91
C SER A 65 -5.98 11.87 13.71
N GLY A 66 -6.97 10.99 13.54
CA GLY A 66 -8.01 11.11 12.51
C GLY A 66 -8.80 9.84 12.25
N GLN A 67 -9.59 9.86 11.17
CA GLN A 67 -10.39 8.70 10.73
C GLN A 67 -9.51 7.67 10.03
N ILE A 68 -9.63 6.41 10.45
CA ILE A 68 -8.86 5.28 9.95
C ILE A 68 -9.71 4.49 8.95
N ASN A 69 -9.16 4.22 7.77
CA ASN A 69 -9.77 3.37 6.74
C ASN A 69 -9.44 1.89 6.98
N ARG A 70 -8.18 1.58 7.24
CA ARG A 70 -7.69 0.19 7.33
C ARG A 70 -6.52 0.05 8.28
N ILE A 71 -6.48 -1.06 9.02
CA ILE A 71 -5.36 -1.44 9.88
C ILE A 71 -4.88 -2.82 9.47
N THR A 72 -3.59 -2.94 9.20
CA THR A 72 -2.94 -4.20 8.80
C THR A 72 -1.78 -4.51 9.73
N ILE A 73 -1.97 -5.47 10.62
CA ILE A 73 -0.90 -5.97 11.49
C ILE A 73 -0.12 -7.03 10.74
N MET A 74 1.19 -6.83 10.62
CA MET A 74 2.03 -7.74 9.87
C MET A 74 2.44 -8.93 10.74
N VAL A 75 2.07 -10.12 10.26
CA VAL A 75 2.41 -11.39 10.87
C VAL A 75 3.45 -12.11 10.03
N ASP A 76 4.32 -12.86 10.70
CA ASP A 76 5.26 -13.74 10.06
C ASP A 76 4.53 -14.94 9.46
N LYS A 77 4.72 -15.16 8.15
CA LYS A 77 3.98 -16.19 7.40
C LYS A 77 4.36 -17.62 7.78
N TRP A 78 5.54 -17.83 8.36
CA TRP A 78 6.02 -19.17 8.72
C TRP A 78 5.69 -19.53 10.16
N SER A 79 5.88 -18.57 11.08
CA SER A 79 5.64 -18.78 12.51
C SER A 79 4.24 -18.37 12.97
N GLY A 80 3.49 -17.62 12.15
CA GLY A 80 2.19 -17.04 12.50
C GLY A 80 2.27 -15.97 13.60
N LYS A 81 3.47 -15.62 14.07
CA LYS A 81 3.66 -14.65 15.13
C LYS A 81 3.63 -13.23 14.56
N PRO A 82 3.02 -12.26 15.26
CA PRO A 82 3.10 -10.86 14.85
C PRO A 82 4.56 -10.42 14.82
N LYS A 83 4.93 -9.59 13.84
CA LYS A 83 6.30 -9.08 13.71
C LYS A 83 6.59 -7.85 14.57
N GLY A 84 5.60 -7.36 15.30
CA GLY A 84 5.72 -6.14 16.11
C GLY A 84 5.68 -4.86 15.29
N TYR A 85 5.03 -4.89 14.12
CA TYR A 85 4.70 -3.70 13.34
C TYR A 85 3.35 -3.83 12.64
N ALA A 86 2.74 -2.69 12.39
CA ALA A 86 1.45 -2.54 11.74
C ALA A 86 1.48 -1.36 10.76
N TYR A 87 0.57 -1.40 9.80
CA TYR A 87 0.30 -0.32 8.88
C TYR A 87 -1.11 0.20 9.12
N ILE A 88 -1.25 1.51 9.13
CA ILE A 88 -2.53 2.19 9.35
C ILE A 88 -2.76 3.12 8.16
N GLU A 89 -3.84 2.86 7.43
CA GLU A 89 -4.33 3.72 6.37
C GLU A 89 -5.38 4.67 6.95
N PHE A 90 -5.17 5.96 6.78
CA PHE A 90 -6.10 7.00 7.20
C PHE A 90 -6.96 7.47 6.02
N ALA A 91 -8.10 8.09 6.34
CA ALA A 91 -8.94 8.72 5.33
C ALA A 91 -8.29 9.98 4.72
N ASN A 92 -7.50 10.71 5.53
CA ASN A 92 -6.89 11.99 5.19
C ASN A 92 -5.39 11.98 5.44
N GLU A 93 -4.65 12.76 4.66
CA GLU A 93 -3.20 12.96 4.83
C GLU A 93 -2.88 13.78 6.09
N ASP A 94 -3.75 14.70 6.50
CA ASP A 94 -3.59 15.44 7.77
C ASP A 94 -3.53 14.51 8.99
N ALA A 95 -4.27 13.39 8.94
CA ALA A 95 -4.26 12.40 10.00
C ALA A 95 -2.91 11.67 10.09
N VAL A 96 -2.21 11.51 8.96
CA VAL A 96 -0.84 10.98 8.91
C VAL A 96 0.10 11.91 9.66
N ASN A 97 0.08 13.21 9.35
CA ASN A 97 0.90 14.20 10.04
C ASN A 97 0.66 14.18 11.56
N ASN A 98 -0.60 14.10 12.00
CA ASN A 98 -0.93 13.98 13.41
C ASN A 98 -0.43 12.66 14.02
N ALA A 99 -0.50 11.55 13.30
CA ALA A 99 0.01 10.25 13.75
C ALA A 99 1.55 10.25 13.85
N LEU A 100 2.25 10.95 12.97
CA LEU A 100 3.71 11.14 13.03
C LEU A 100 4.13 11.95 14.27
N MET A 101 3.29 12.89 14.74
CA MET A 101 3.52 13.59 16.00
C MET A 101 3.41 12.67 17.23
N LEU A 102 2.73 11.54 17.11
CA LEU A 102 2.67 10.49 18.14
C LEU A 102 3.84 9.50 18.07
N ASN A 103 4.84 9.77 17.23
CA ASN A 103 6.08 9.01 17.24
C ASN A 103 6.74 9.09 18.62
N ASP A 104 7.36 7.99 19.05
CA ASP A 104 8.01 7.82 20.35
C ASP A 104 7.07 7.97 21.57
N CYS A 105 5.76 7.82 21.34
CA CYS A 105 4.76 7.79 22.42
C CYS A 105 4.70 6.41 23.10
N LEU A 106 4.27 6.40 24.36
CA LEU A 106 4.14 5.18 25.16
C LEU A 106 2.79 4.50 24.91
N PHE A 107 2.83 3.28 24.40
CA PHE A 107 1.67 2.44 24.11
C PHE A 107 1.92 1.02 24.62
N LYS A 108 1.04 0.53 25.51
CA LYS A 108 1.15 -0.80 26.16
C LYS A 108 2.56 -1.08 26.71
N GLU A 109 3.09 -0.13 27.48
CA GLU A 109 4.42 -0.20 28.11
C GLU A 109 5.62 -0.22 27.14
N ARG A 110 5.38 0.05 25.85
CA ARG A 110 6.42 0.15 24.82
C ARG A 110 6.37 1.50 24.14
N ILE A 111 7.54 2.00 23.75
CA ILE A 111 7.64 3.21 22.93
C ILE A 111 7.39 2.80 21.49
N ILE A 112 6.30 3.26 20.89
CA ILE A 112 6.00 2.97 19.48
C ILE A 112 6.77 3.90 18.56
N LYS A 113 7.07 3.41 17.35
CA LYS A 113 7.71 4.20 16.30
C LYS A 113 6.73 4.47 15.18
N ALA A 114 6.37 5.73 14.93
CA ALA A 114 5.52 6.12 13.81
C ALA A 114 6.38 6.74 12.70
N SER A 115 6.21 6.29 11.46
CA SER A 115 6.89 6.86 10.29
C SER A 115 6.03 6.79 9.03
N GLU A 116 6.32 7.65 8.06
CA GLU A 116 5.75 7.55 6.71
C GLU A 116 6.13 6.20 6.08
N THR A 117 5.29 5.70 5.19
CA THR A 117 5.51 4.40 4.56
C THR A 117 4.88 4.31 3.18
N ASP A 118 5.54 3.57 2.30
CA ASP A 118 4.97 3.09 1.04
C ASP A 118 4.32 1.72 1.29
N TYR A 119 3.12 1.70 1.86
CA TYR A 119 2.36 0.49 2.22
C TYR A 119 2.09 -0.43 1.02
N GLN A 120 1.65 0.12 -0.11
CA GLN A 120 1.43 -0.60 -1.35
C GLN A 120 2.70 -1.11 -2.00
N PHE A 121 3.80 -0.37 -1.89
CA PHE A 121 5.11 -0.92 -2.24
C PHE A 121 5.44 -2.16 -1.38
N THR A 122 5.12 -2.15 -0.08
CA THR A 122 5.41 -3.28 0.82
C THR A 122 4.56 -4.52 0.57
N LEU A 123 3.37 -4.38 -0.01
CA LEU A 123 2.45 -5.48 -0.30
C LEU A 123 2.62 -6.08 -1.70
N HIS A 124 2.83 -5.27 -2.74
CA HIS A 124 2.75 -5.71 -4.14
C HIS A 124 4.07 -6.28 -4.70
N ARG A 125 5.22 -5.98 -4.09
CA ARG A 125 6.50 -6.58 -4.47
C ARG A 125 7.11 -7.31 -3.29
N GLY A 126 6.89 -8.62 -3.22
CA GLY A 126 7.54 -9.48 -2.22
C GLY A 126 9.02 -9.14 -2.03
N GLY A 127 9.35 -8.58 -0.87
CA GLY A 127 10.67 -8.70 -0.26
C GLY A 127 11.82 -7.87 -0.82
N ARG A 128 11.62 -6.62 -1.24
CA ARG A 128 12.74 -5.67 -1.33
C ARG A 128 12.35 -4.32 -0.76
N TYR A 129 12.66 -4.10 0.52
CA TYR A 129 12.84 -2.75 1.04
C TYR A 129 13.62 -1.93 0.01
N PRO A 130 13.26 -0.66 -0.25
CA PRO A 130 14.19 0.25 -0.89
C PRO A 130 15.37 0.32 0.06
N SER A 131 16.41 -0.45 -0.24
CA SER A 131 17.72 -0.26 0.37
C SER A 131 17.97 1.21 0.17
N HIS A 132 18.00 1.96 1.28
CA HIS A 132 18.48 3.32 1.29
C HIS A 132 19.68 3.35 0.35
N GLN A 133 19.53 4.06 -0.77
CA GLN A 133 20.60 4.38 -1.68
C GLN A 133 21.50 5.38 -0.95
N ARG A 134 22.06 4.95 0.19
CA ARG A 134 23.01 5.68 1.01
C ARG A 134 24.38 5.20 0.57
N GLY A 135 24.90 5.89 -0.45
CA GLY A 135 26.32 5.97 -0.72
C GLY A 135 26.91 4.77 -1.44
N GLY A 136 27.12 4.96 -2.75
CA GLY A 136 28.08 4.14 -3.47
C GLY A 136 29.46 4.28 -2.85
N TYR A 137 29.97 3.20 -2.24
CA TYR A 137 31.40 2.99 -2.07
C TYR A 137 31.93 2.34 -3.34
N ARG A 138 32.16 3.22 -4.33
CA ARG A 138 33.18 3.07 -5.36
C ARG A 138 34.52 2.89 -4.64
N GLY A 139 35.03 1.67 -4.59
CA GLY A 139 36.27 1.37 -3.90
C GLY A 139 36.80 0.00 -4.27
N GLY A 140 37.18 -0.17 -5.55
CA GLY A 140 37.99 -1.29 -5.97
C GLY A 140 39.30 -1.30 -5.20
N TYR A 141 39.49 -2.32 -4.38
CA TYR A 141 40.80 -2.69 -3.86
C TYR A 141 41.12 -4.06 -4.39
N GLY A 142 41.95 -4.06 -5.43
CA GLY A 142 42.70 -5.25 -5.84
C GLY A 142 43.48 -5.77 -4.64
N LYS A 143 43.40 -7.08 -4.44
CA LYS A 143 44.30 -7.81 -3.54
C LYS A 143 45.43 -8.42 -4.38
N PRO A 144 46.67 -7.91 -4.29
CA PRO A 144 47.88 -8.69 -4.55
C PRO A 144 48.28 -9.41 -3.24
N TYR A 145 48.94 -10.57 -3.19
CA TYR A 145 49.48 -11.53 -4.16
C TYR A 145 48.97 -12.92 -3.79
#